data_AF-A0A355W425-F1
#
_entry.id   AF-A0A355W425-F1
#
_cell.length_a   1.000
_cell.length_b   1.000
_cell.length_c   1.000
_cell.angle_alpha   90.00
_cell.angle_beta   90.00
_cell.angle_gamma   90.00
#
_symmetry.space_group_name_H-M   'P 1'
#
loop_
_entity.id
_entity.type
_entity.pdbx_description
1 polymer ?
#
loop_
_entity_poly.entity_id
_entity_poly.type
_entity_poly.pdbx_seq_one_letter_code
_entity_poly.pdbx_strand_id
1 'polypeptide(L)'
;MQSPMKLGFFNRFIKNFSLLVSLIKDYCKGNYRDVSPMFLTILILLIFYILIPFDIIPEFIPVLGLVDDAVLLTFFIYLLEKPLHKYAKWKMEKGE
;
A
#
# COMPACT_ATOMS: atom_id res chain seq x y z
N MET A 1 20.01 26.10 -10.71
CA MET A 1 19.88 25.09 -11.78
C MET A 1 19.94 23.70 -11.13
N GLN A 2 18.82 23.17 -10.63
CA GLN A 2 18.78 21.90 -9.87
C GLN A 2 18.13 20.77 -10.69
N SER A 3 18.99 19.83 -11.10
CA SER A 3 18.79 18.41 -11.46
C SER A 3 17.37 17.90 -11.84
N PRO A 4 17.11 17.52 -13.11
CA PRO A 4 15.85 16.91 -13.57
C PRO A 4 15.63 15.44 -13.14
N MET A 5 16.57 14.82 -12.41
CA MET A 5 16.55 13.38 -12.14
C MET A 5 15.61 12.97 -10.99
N LYS A 6 15.40 13.82 -9.97
CA LYS A 6 14.48 13.50 -8.87
C LYS A 6 13.01 13.49 -9.31
N LEU A 7 12.66 14.29 -10.31
CA LEU A 7 11.26 14.47 -10.72
C LEU A 7 10.64 13.18 -11.28
N GLY A 8 11.40 12.40 -12.07
CA GLY A 8 10.89 11.17 -12.68
C GLY A 8 10.60 10.04 -11.68
N PHE A 9 11.41 9.90 -10.63
CA PHE A 9 11.23 8.88 -9.59
C PHE A 9 10.01 9.20 -8.71
N PHE A 10 9.90 10.45 -8.24
CA PHE A 10 8.75 10.89 -7.45
C PHE A 10 7.45 10.79 -8.23
N ASN A 11 7.46 11.14 -9.52
CA ASN A 11 6.27 11.03 -10.34
C ASN A 11 5.79 9.57 -10.49
N ARG A 12 6.71 8.59 -10.53
CA ARG A 12 6.34 7.16 -10.50
C ARG A 12 5.71 6.76 -9.16
N PHE A 13 6.26 7.24 -8.06
CA PHE A 13 5.69 7.00 -6.73
C PHE A 13 4.28 7.58 -6.58
N ILE A 14 4.09 8.85 -6.98
CA ILE A 14 2.78 9.51 -6.95
C ILE A 14 1.79 8.79 -7.86
N LYS A 15 2.22 8.31 -9.04
CA LYS A 15 1.36 7.52 -9.94
C LYS A 15 0.92 6.20 -9.31
N ASN A 16 1.84 5.46 -8.67
CA ASN A 16 1.51 4.22 -7.97
C ASN A 16 0.58 4.47 -6.79
N PHE A 17 0.80 5.55 -6.04
CA PHE A 17 -0.08 5.96 -4.95
C PHE A 17 -1.48 6.34 -5.45
N SER A 18 -1.57 7.09 -6.55
CA SER A 18 -2.84 7.44 -7.20
C SER A 18 -3.60 6.20 -7.69
N LEU A 19 -2.89 5.21 -8.23
CA LEU A 19 -3.48 3.91 -8.58
C LEU A 19 -4.01 3.18 -7.35
N LEU A 20 -3.28 3.20 -6.22
CA LEU A 20 -3.73 2.61 -4.96
C LEU A 20 -5.00 3.27 -4.44
N VAL A 21 -5.04 4.60 -4.42
CA VAL A 21 -6.23 5.36 -4.01
C VAL A 21 -7.41 5.06 -4.93
N SER A 22 -7.16 4.96 -6.24
CA SER A 22 -8.20 4.60 -7.21
C SER A 22 -8.72 3.18 -6.97
N LEU A 23 -7.84 2.21 -6.69
CA LEU A 23 -8.20 0.83 -6.34
C LEU A 23 -9.09 0.79 -5.10
N ILE A 24 -8.71 1.49 -4.03
CA ILE A 24 -9.50 1.56 -2.79
C ILE A 24 -10.87 2.20 -3.08
N LYS A 25 -10.89 3.29 -3.85
CA LYS A 25 -12.13 3.99 -4.22
C LYS A 25 -13.07 3.11 -5.04
N ASP A 26 -12.54 2.40 -6.04
CA ASP A 26 -13.33 1.46 -6.86
C ASP A 26 -13.77 0.23 -6.08
N TYR A 27 -12.97 -0.21 -5.10
CA TYR A 27 -13.33 -1.27 -4.16
C TYR A 27 -14.49 -0.84 -3.25
N CYS A 28 -14.41 0.34 -2.63
CA CYS A 28 -15.49 0.90 -1.80
C CYS A 28 -16.77 1.15 -2.60
N LYS A 29 -16.66 1.59 -3.87
CA LYS A 29 -17.80 1.73 -4.78
C LYS A 29 -18.38 0.39 -5.25
N GLY A 30 -17.66 -0.71 -5.08
CA GLY A 30 -18.04 -2.03 -5.59
C GLY A 30 -17.77 -2.25 -7.08
N ASN A 31 -17.11 -1.31 -7.76
CA ASN A 31 -16.74 -1.41 -9.18
C ASN A 31 -15.63 -2.43 -9.44
N TYR A 32 -14.78 -2.68 -8.44
CA TYR A 32 -13.67 -3.61 -8.51
C TYR A 32 -13.60 -4.45 -7.24
N ARG A 33 -13.91 -5.74 -7.34
CA ARG A 33 -13.85 -6.70 -6.22
C ARG A 33 -12.87 -7.85 -6.46
N ASP A 34 -12.07 -7.81 -7.53
CA ASP A 34 -11.02 -8.81 -7.82
C ASP A 34 -9.76 -8.59 -6.96
N VAL A 35 -9.96 -8.35 -5.66
CA VAL A 35 -8.90 -8.30 -4.67
C VAL A 35 -8.95 -9.57 -3.83
N SER A 36 -7.79 -10.15 -3.57
CA SER A 36 -7.71 -11.34 -2.74
C SER A 36 -8.18 -11.01 -1.31
N PRO A 37 -8.98 -11.88 -0.65
CA PRO A 37 -9.39 -11.66 0.74
C PRO A 37 -8.18 -11.50 1.67
N MET A 38 -7.07 -12.21 1.39
CA MET A 38 -5.81 -12.07 2.12
C MET A 38 -5.24 -10.65 2.05
N PHE A 39 -5.33 -9.99 0.89
CA PHE A 39 -4.90 -8.61 0.73
C PHE A 39 -5.73 -7.67 1.60
N LEU A 40 -7.05 -7.87 1.63
CA LEU A 40 -7.96 -7.07 2.43
C LEU A 40 -7.65 -7.20 3.93
N THR A 41 -7.44 -8.43 4.40
CA THR A 41 -7.07 -8.70 5.80
C THR A 41 -5.79 -7.96 6.18
N ILE A 42 -4.77 -7.98 5.34
CA ILE A 42 -3.48 -7.34 5.65
C ILE A 42 -3.59 -5.82 5.56
N LEU A 43 -4.36 -5.29 4.60
CA LEU A 43 -4.65 -3.86 4.52
C LEU A 43 -5.37 -3.37 5.78
N ILE A 44 -6.36 -4.13 6.26
CA ILE A 44 -7.05 -3.83 7.52
C ILE A 44 -6.06 -3.90 8.68
N LEU A 45 -5.22 -4.94 8.76
CA LEU A 45 -4.21 -5.09 9.80
C LEU A 45 -3.25 -3.91 9.86
N LEU A 46 -2.80 -3.41 8.70
CA LEU A 46 -1.91 -2.26 8.58
C LEU A 46 -2.61 -0.95 9.00
N ILE A 47 -3.85 -0.75 8.56
CA ILE A 47 -4.66 0.40 8.99
C ILE A 47 -4.89 0.35 10.50
N PHE A 48 -5.17 -0.83 11.06
CA PHE A 48 -5.36 -1.04 12.48
C PHE A 48 -4.08 -0.78 13.28
N TYR A 49 -2.93 -1.22 12.76
CA TYR A 49 -1.60 -0.90 13.33
C TYR A 49 -1.34 0.62 13.38
N ILE A 50 -1.73 1.36 12.35
CA ILE A 50 -1.58 2.83 12.31
C ILE A 50 -2.61 3.54 13.22
N LEU A 51 -3.87 3.06 13.24
CA LEU A 51 -4.97 3.70 13.97
C LEU A 51 -4.95 3.41 15.47
N ILE A 52 -4.34 2.28 15.87
CA ILE A 52 -4.19 1.91 17.27
C ILE A 52 -2.70 1.94 17.60
N PRO A 53 -2.12 3.13 17.79
CA PRO A 53 -0.72 3.26 18.19
C PRO A 53 -0.46 2.78 19.64
N PHE A 54 -1.48 2.26 20.36
CA PHE A 54 -1.44 2.20 21.82
C PHE A 54 -1.46 0.83 22.49
N ASP A 55 -1.69 -0.33 21.85
CA ASP A 55 -2.13 -1.47 22.69
C ASP A 55 -1.74 -2.92 22.36
N ILE A 56 -0.54 -3.26 21.82
CA ILE A 56 -0.08 -4.68 21.86
C ILE A 56 1.45 -4.87 22.04
N ILE A 57 2.22 -3.87 22.47
CA ILE A 57 3.63 -4.09 22.80
C ILE A 57 3.90 -3.61 24.23
N PRO A 58 3.87 -4.50 25.23
CA PRO A 58 4.39 -4.17 26.55
C PRO A 58 5.85 -3.72 26.39
N GLU A 59 6.18 -2.64 27.08
CA GLU A 59 7.35 -1.76 26.95
C GLU A 59 8.76 -2.38 27.11
N PHE A 60 9.11 -3.51 26.46
CA PHE A 60 10.30 -4.28 26.87
C PHE A 60 11.34 -4.73 25.83
N ILE A 61 11.29 -4.31 24.55
CA ILE A 61 12.33 -4.74 23.58
C ILE A 61 12.94 -3.58 22.78
N PRO A 62 14.03 -2.96 23.29
CA PRO A 62 14.69 -1.79 22.68
C PRO A 62 15.28 -2.00 21.28
N VAL A 63 15.30 -3.24 20.76
CA VAL A 63 15.98 -3.60 19.49
C VAL A 63 15.01 -3.97 18.37
N LEU A 64 13.75 -4.31 18.67
CA LEU A 64 12.80 -4.79 17.67
C LEU A 64 12.08 -3.68 16.89
N GLY A 65 11.93 -2.48 17.47
CA GLY A 65 11.16 -1.40 16.85
C GLY A 65 11.67 -0.96 15.47
N LEU A 66 12.99 -1.00 15.23
CA LEU A 66 13.56 -0.59 13.93
C LEU A 66 13.41 -1.66 12.84
N VAL A 67 13.38 -2.93 13.23
CA VAL A 67 13.23 -4.06 12.30
C VAL A 67 11.77 -4.21 11.92
N ASP A 68 10.86 -4.01 12.87
CA ASP A 68 9.41 -4.18 12.67
C ASP A 68 8.85 -3.23 11.61
N ASP A 69 9.15 -1.92 11.67
CA ASP A 69 8.65 -0.94 10.71
C ASP A 69 9.14 -1.20 9.27
N ALA A 70 10.43 -1.55 9.09
CA ALA A 70 11.00 -1.79 7.77
C ALA A 70 10.53 -3.12 7.14
N VAL A 71 10.39 -4.16 7.97
CA VAL A 71 9.85 -5.46 7.55
C VAL A 71 8.37 -5.30 7.17
N LEU A 72 7.59 -4.59 7.97
CA LEU A 72 6.18 -4.32 7.71
C LEU A 72 6.00 -3.52 6.42
N LEU A 73 6.79 -2.47 6.21
CA LEU A 73 6.76 -1.66 4.99
C LEU A 73 7.14 -2.49 3.76
N THR A 74 8.20 -3.30 3.84
CA THR A 74 8.64 -4.15 2.72
C THR A 74 7.60 -5.20 2.37
N PHE A 75 7.04 -5.86 3.39
CA PHE A 75 5.96 -6.83 3.22
C PHE A 75 4.71 -6.19 2.61
N PHE A 76 4.36 -4.98 3.06
CA PHE A 76 3.24 -4.23 2.49
C PHE A 76 3.47 -3.90 1.02
N ILE A 77 4.65 -3.39 0.65
CA ILE A 77 4.99 -3.11 -0.76
C ILE A 77 4.87 -4.38 -1.60
N TYR A 78 5.43 -5.50 -1.12
CA TYR A 78 5.35 -6.80 -1.79
C TYR A 78 3.90 -7.27 -2.00
N LEU A 79 3.04 -7.07 -0.99
CA LEU A 79 1.64 -7.45 -1.07
C LEU A 79 0.81 -6.55 -1.97
N LEU A 80 1.14 -5.26 -2.06
CA LEU A 80 0.47 -4.32 -2.93
C LEU A 80 0.81 -4.56 -4.41
N GLU A 81 2.00 -5.07 -4.70
CA GLU A 81 2.49 -5.24 -6.08
C GLU A 81 1.50 -6.04 -6.95
N LYS A 82 1.06 -7.21 -6.47
CA LYS A 82 0.12 -8.10 -7.19
C LYS A 82 -1.26 -7.46 -7.45
N PRO A 83 -2.01 -6.99 -6.44
CA PRO A 83 -3.32 -6.37 -6.64
C PRO A 83 -3.23 -5.07 -7.42
N LEU A 84 -2.16 -4.28 -7.25
CA LEU A 84 -1.97 -3.06 -8.01
C LEU A 84 -1.70 -3.36 -9.49
N HIS A 85 -0.93 -4.41 -9.79
CA HIS A 85 -0.71 -4.86 -11.17
C HIS A 85 -2.00 -5.36 -11.82
N LYS A 86 -2.78 -6.18 -11.10
CA LYS A 86 -4.11 -6.63 -11.55
C LYS A 86 -5.06 -5.46 -11.81
N TYR A 87 -5.15 -4.51 -10.87
CA TYR A 87 -6.01 -3.34 -10.99
C TYR A 87 -5.56 -2.42 -12.13
N ALA A 88 -4.25 -2.20 -12.28
CA ALA A 88 -3.72 -1.42 -13.39
C ALA A 88 -4.10 -2.05 -14.74
N LYS A 89 -3.98 -3.38 -14.86
CA LYS A 89 -4.41 -4.11 -16.07
C LYS A 89 -5.91 -3.95 -16.32
N TRP A 90 -6.74 -4.15 -15.29
CA TRP A 90 -8.19 -3.95 -15.39
C TRP A 90 -8.54 -2.51 -15.80
N LYS A 91 -7.86 -1.51 -15.25
CA LYS A 91 -8.11 -0.10 -15.57
C LYS A 91 -7.75 0.23 -17.02
N MET A 92 -6.66 -0.34 -17.53
CA MET A 92 -6.27 -0.22 -18.95
C MET A 92 -7.28 -0.90 -19.88
N GLU A 93 -7.78 -2.08 -19.51
CA GLU A 93 -8.83 -2.78 -20.27
C GLU A 93 -10.17 -2.02 -20.26
N LYS A 94 -10.45 -1.28 -19.18
CA LYS A 94 -11.66 -0.47 -19.04
C LYS A 94 -11.62 0.84 -19.87
N GLY A 95 -10.48 1.19 -20.46
CA GLY A 95 -10.35 2.32 -21.39
C GLY A 95 -10.35 3.71 -20.75
N GLU A 96 -9.80 3.85 -19.54
CA GLU A 96 -9.50 5.16 -18.90
C GLU A 96 -8.01 5.49 -18.90
#